data_AF-A0A0L0UY59-F1
#
_entry.id   AF-A0A0L0UY59-F1
#
_cell.length_a   1.000
_cell.length_b   1.000
_cell.length_c   1.000
_cell.angle_alpha   90.00
_cell.angle_beta   90.00
_cell.angle_gamma   90.00
#
_symmetry.space_group_name_H-M   'P 1'
#
loop_
_entity.id
_entity.type
_entity.pdbx_description
1 polymer ?
#
loop_
_entity_poly.entity_id
_entity_poly.type
_entity_poly.pdbx_seq_one_letter_code
_entity_poly.pdbx_strand_id
1 'polypeptide(L)'
;MINHHGEVSYKKIYGMVEFYLSSQKQFTSDIQSHYIYSPRKLTRWVRGIHQSIKPLETLSLKGLVRIWAHKALMLFSDRLVDQEEKEWTNEQMNSMARRHFPDLNQSKI
;
A
#
# COMPACT_ATOMS: atom_id res chain seq x y z
N MET A 1 26.85 12.89 -1.08
CA MET A 1 25.43 13.19 -0.83
C MET A 1 24.61 12.09 -1.49
N ILE A 2 24.06 11.17 -0.69
CA ILE A 2 23.26 10.05 -1.20
C ILE A 2 21.84 10.58 -1.46
N ASN A 3 21.33 10.33 -2.66
CA ASN A 3 20.04 10.83 -3.18
C ASN A 3 18.86 10.42 -2.28
N HIS A 4 18.41 11.32 -1.41
CA HIS A 4 17.24 11.14 -0.53
C HIS A 4 15.96 10.77 -1.32
N HIS A 5 15.84 11.23 -2.57
CA HIS A 5 14.74 10.85 -3.47
C HIS A 5 14.78 9.39 -3.93
N GLY A 6 15.96 8.82 -4.16
CA GLY A 6 16.11 7.43 -4.59
C GLY A 6 15.72 6.46 -3.47
N GLU A 7 16.20 6.73 -2.25
CA GLU A 7 15.97 5.88 -1.08
C GLU A 7 14.47 5.75 -0.73
N VAL A 8 13.73 6.87 -0.77
CA VAL A 8 12.28 6.88 -0.54
C VAL A 8 11.51 6.15 -1.66
N SER A 9 12.03 6.14 -2.89
CA SER A 9 11.42 5.39 -4.00
C SER A 9 11.55 3.88 -3.82
N TYR A 10 12.74 3.39 -3.45
CA TYR A 10 12.94 1.95 -3.20
C TYR A 10 12.10 1.45 -2.02
N LYS A 11 12.05 2.20 -0.90
CA LYS A 11 11.22 1.86 0.27
C LYS A 11 9.73 1.65 -0.09
N LYS A 12 9.18 2.48 -0.99
CA LYS A 12 7.81 2.32 -1.50
C LYS A 12 7.64 1.01 -2.28
N ILE A 13 8.56 0.72 -3.20
CA ILE A 13 8.46 -0.46 -4.07
C ILE A 13 8.54 -1.75 -3.24
N TYR A 14 9.49 -1.83 -2.32
CA TYR A 14 9.61 -2.98 -1.41
C TYR A 14 8.34 -3.16 -0.56
N GLY A 15 7.81 -2.08 0.03
CA GLY A 15 6.56 -2.14 0.80
C GLY A 15 5.35 -2.61 -0.02
N MET A 16 5.23 -2.21 -1.30
CA MET A 16 4.15 -2.67 -2.17
C MET A 16 4.22 -4.17 -2.46
N VAL A 17 5.42 -4.66 -2.78
CA VAL A 17 5.64 -6.09 -3.08
C VAL A 17 5.44 -6.93 -1.82
N GLU A 18 5.98 -6.50 -0.68
CA GLU A 18 5.84 -7.21 0.59
C GLU A 18 4.37 -7.32 1.04
N PHE A 19 3.61 -6.24 0.93
CA PHE A 19 2.18 -6.25 1.20
C PHE A 19 1.43 -7.18 0.25
N TYR A 20 1.70 -7.08 -1.06
CA TYR A 20 1.07 -7.94 -2.07
C TYR A 20 1.28 -9.42 -1.79
N LEU A 21 2.52 -9.84 -1.50
CA LEU A 21 2.85 -11.23 -1.20
C LEU A 21 2.19 -11.70 0.10
N SER A 22 2.16 -10.85 1.11
CA SER A 22 1.49 -11.15 2.38
C SER A 22 -0.02 -11.36 2.18
N SER A 23 -0.69 -10.46 1.47
CA SER A 23 -2.12 -10.59 1.16
C SER A 23 -2.42 -11.78 0.23
N GLN A 24 -1.54 -12.08 -0.74
CA GLN A 24 -1.69 -13.25 -1.61
C GLN A 24 -1.60 -14.56 -0.82
N LYS A 25 -0.70 -14.63 0.17
CA LYS A 25 -0.55 -15.80 1.03
C LYS A 25 -1.75 -15.98 1.97
N GLN A 26 -2.30 -14.89 2.49
CA GLN A 26 -3.41 -14.91 3.44
C GLN A 26 -4.75 -15.23 2.77
N PHE A 27 -5.01 -14.67 1.58
CA PHE A 27 -6.33 -14.72 0.93
C PHE A 27 -6.28 -15.52 -0.36
N THR A 28 -6.65 -16.80 -0.27
CA THR A 28 -6.58 -17.78 -1.37
C THR A 28 -7.96 -18.13 -1.93
N SER A 29 -7.99 -18.68 -3.15
CA SER A 29 -9.21 -19.15 -3.80
C SER A 29 -9.95 -20.26 -3.06
N ASP A 30 -9.25 -20.96 -2.16
CA ASP A 30 -9.83 -22.03 -1.33
C ASP A 30 -10.68 -21.47 -0.17
N ILE A 31 -10.40 -20.24 0.27
CA ILE A 31 -11.21 -19.52 1.27
C ILE A 31 -12.43 -18.88 0.59
N GLN A 32 -12.20 -18.14 -0.50
CA GLN A 32 -13.26 -17.57 -1.34
C GLN A 32 -12.83 -17.63 -2.81
N SER A 33 -13.68 -18.14 -3.69
CA SER A 33 -13.33 -18.39 -5.10
C SER A 33 -12.82 -17.15 -5.87
N HIS A 34 -13.30 -15.95 -5.52
CA HIS A 34 -12.87 -14.69 -6.14
C HIS A 34 -11.57 -14.13 -5.56
N TYR A 35 -10.95 -14.80 -4.59
CA TYR A 35 -9.68 -14.39 -3.99
C TYR A 35 -8.46 -14.65 -4.88
N ILE A 36 -8.56 -14.23 -6.15
CA ILE A 36 -7.51 -14.37 -7.15
C ILE A 36 -6.53 -13.18 -7.09
N TYR A 37 -5.23 -13.46 -7.03
CA TYR A 37 -4.17 -12.46 -7.04
C TYR A 37 -3.37 -12.50 -8.35
N SER A 38 -3.03 -11.33 -8.87
CA SER A 38 -2.25 -11.17 -10.10
C SER A 38 -1.32 -9.97 -9.96
N PRO A 39 -0.10 -10.01 -10.54
CA PRO A 39 0.82 -8.86 -10.59
C PRO A 39 0.18 -7.59 -11.15
N ARG A 40 -0.89 -7.73 -11.96
CA ARG A 40 -1.70 -6.60 -12.44
C ARG A 40 -2.21 -5.69 -11.32
N LYS A 41 -2.41 -6.22 -10.09
CA LYS A 41 -2.78 -5.41 -8.92
C LYS A 41 -1.70 -4.39 -8.57
N LEU A 42 -0.42 -4.78 -8.63
CA LEU A 42 0.70 -3.86 -8.39
C LEU A 42 0.72 -2.74 -9.45
N THR A 43 0.52 -3.09 -10.72
CA THR A 43 0.40 -2.09 -11.80
C THR A 43 -0.78 -1.14 -11.55
N ARG A 44 -1.95 -1.65 -11.15
CA ARG A 44 -3.11 -0.81 -10.80
C ARG A 44 -2.81 0.10 -9.61
N TRP A 45 -2.09 -0.39 -8.61
CA TRP A 45 -1.71 0.39 -7.44
C TRP A 45 -0.79 1.56 -7.83
N VAL A 46 0.29 1.30 -8.58
CA VAL A 46 1.19 2.35 -9.09
C VAL A 46 0.44 3.36 -9.94
N ARG A 47 -0.41 2.91 -10.87
CA ARG A 47 -1.21 3.80 -11.73
C ARG A 47 -2.20 4.63 -10.92
N GLY A 48 -2.86 4.04 -9.93
CA GLY A 48 -3.80 4.73 -9.05
C GLY A 48 -3.11 5.81 -8.22
N ILE A 49 -1.89 5.55 -7.74
CA ILE A 49 -1.06 6.56 -7.07
C ILE A 49 -0.72 7.69 -8.06
N HIS A 50 -0.19 7.37 -9.23
CA HIS A 50 0.17 8.37 -10.25
C HIS A 50 -1.01 9.26 -10.63
N GLN A 51 -2.20 8.68 -10.86
CA GLN A 51 -3.42 9.42 -11.17
C GLN A 51 -3.87 10.34 -10.03
N SER A 52 -3.72 9.91 -8.78
CA SER A 52 -4.05 10.73 -7.60
C SER A 52 -3.07 11.88 -7.36
N ILE A 53 -1.81 11.73 -7.79
CA ILE A 53 -0.78 12.76 -7.61
C ILE A 53 -0.80 13.78 -8.74
N LYS A 54 -1.12 13.35 -9.98
CA LYS A 54 -1.06 14.20 -11.19
C LYS A 54 -1.73 15.59 -11.05
N PRO A 55 -2.92 15.74 -10.43
CA PRO A 55 -3.56 17.06 -10.31
C PRO A 55 -3.02 17.91 -9.15
N LEU A 56 -2.10 17.41 -8.32
CA LEU A 56 -1.61 18.11 -7.14
C LEU A 56 -0.38 18.96 -7.49
N GLU A 57 -0.42 20.25 -7.17
CA GLU A 57 0.73 21.16 -7.33
C GLU A 57 1.81 20.89 -6.27
N THR A 58 1.40 20.49 -5.06
CA THR A 58 2.30 20.15 -3.96
C THR A 58 1.84 18.88 -3.24
N LEU A 59 2.79 18.08 -2.76
CA LEU A 59 2.49 16.85 -2.03
C LEU A 59 3.55 16.58 -0.95
N SER A 60 3.10 16.50 0.30
CA SER A 60 3.95 16.08 1.41
C SER A 60 4.16 14.55 1.42
N LEU A 61 5.24 14.09 2.06
CA LEU A 61 5.49 12.65 2.24
C LEU A 61 4.32 11.96 2.96
N LYS A 62 3.75 12.60 3.98
CA LYS A 62 2.56 12.10 4.71
C LYS A 62 1.34 11.99 3.80
N GLY A 63 1.11 12.98 2.93
CA GLY A 63 0.05 12.93 1.92
C GLY A 63 0.25 11.78 0.93
N LEU A 64 1.49 11.58 0.49
CA LEU A 64 1.83 10.49 -0.42
C LEU A 64 1.60 9.11 0.20
N VAL A 65 2.00 8.90 1.46
CA VAL A 65 1.77 7.62 2.15
C VAL A 65 0.28 7.38 2.40
N ARG A 66 -0.51 8.42 2.66
CA ARG A 66 -1.98 8.32 2.72
C ARG A 66 -2.58 7.86 1.38
N ILE A 67 -2.19 8.49 0.27
CA ILE A 67 -2.63 8.07 -1.08
C ILE A 67 -2.22 6.61 -1.34
N TRP A 68 -0.98 6.27 -1.02
CA TRP A 68 -0.45 4.91 -1.19
C TRP A 68 -1.28 3.88 -0.41
N ALA A 69 -1.50 4.09 0.89
CA ALA A 69 -2.28 3.17 1.73
C ALA A 69 -3.74 3.08 1.28
N HIS A 70 -4.37 4.22 0.97
CA HIS A 70 -5.74 4.26 0.50
C HIS A 70 -5.92 3.45 -0.80
N LYS A 71 -5.02 3.61 -1.78
CA LYS A 71 -5.06 2.81 -3.02
C LYS A 71 -4.82 1.33 -2.77
N ALA A 72 -4.07 0.95 -1.74
CA ALA A 72 -3.93 -0.44 -1.34
C ALA A 72 -5.27 -0.99 -0.83
N LEU A 73 -5.89 -0.31 0.14
CA LEU A 73 -7.15 -0.76 0.75
C LEU A 73 -8.25 -0.91 -0.31
N MET A 74 -8.36 0.04 -1.24
CA MET A 74 -9.29 -0.08 -2.37
C MET A 74 -9.06 -1.32 -3.25
N LEU A 75 -7.81 -1.74 -3.45
CA LEU A 75 -7.47 -2.86 -4.33
C LEU A 75 -7.52 -4.23 -3.64
N PHE A 76 -7.22 -4.25 -2.34
CA PHE A 76 -6.98 -5.47 -1.58
C PHE A 76 -8.05 -5.74 -0.53
N SER A 77 -8.59 -4.71 0.13
CA SER A 77 -9.60 -4.83 1.19
C SER A 77 -11.03 -4.87 0.64
N ASP A 78 -11.35 -4.07 -0.38
CA ASP A 78 -12.74 -3.92 -0.89
C ASP A 78 -13.33 -5.23 -1.44
N ARG A 79 -12.49 -6.18 -1.81
CA ARG A 79 -12.88 -7.51 -2.32
C ARG A 79 -13.05 -8.58 -1.24
N LEU A 80 -12.65 -8.27 0.00
CA LEU A 80 -12.74 -9.20 1.12
C LEU A 80 -14.17 -9.20 1.66
N VAL A 81 -14.63 -10.37 2.05
CA VAL A 81 -16.01 -10.58 2.50
C VAL A 81 -16.11 -10.27 3.98
N ASP A 82 -15.22 -10.88 4.76
CA ASP A 82 -15.33 -10.87 6.22
C ASP A 82 -14.68 -9.62 6.81
N GLN A 83 -15.26 -9.16 7.93
CA GLN A 83 -14.80 -7.96 8.61
C GLN A 83 -13.39 -8.15 9.20
N GLU A 84 -13.11 -9.33 9.75
CA GLU A 84 -11.79 -9.69 10.29
C GLU A 84 -10.69 -9.64 9.21
N GLU A 85 -11.00 -10.03 7.97
CA GLU A 85 -10.06 -9.99 6.85
C GLU A 85 -9.74 -8.53 6.44
N LYS A 86 -10.74 -7.65 6.48
CA LYS A 86 -10.58 -6.22 6.23
C LYS A 86 -9.74 -5.56 7.33
N GLU A 87 -9.99 -5.91 8.58
CA GLU A 87 -9.22 -5.44 9.73
C GLU A 87 -7.76 -5.88 9.65
N TRP A 88 -7.52 -7.17 9.38
CA TRP A 88 -6.17 -7.68 9.14
C TRP A 88 -5.45 -6.92 8.02
N THR A 89 -6.14 -6.65 6.91
CA THR A 89 -5.56 -5.91 5.77
C THR A 89 -5.19 -4.49 6.15
N ASN A 90 -6.03 -3.82 6.94
CA ASN A 90 -5.76 -2.48 7.47
C ASN A 90 -4.55 -2.47 8.42
N GLU A 91 -4.49 -3.42 9.35
CA GLU A 91 -3.38 -3.56 10.30
C GLU A 91 -2.06 -3.88 9.60
N GLN A 92 -2.08 -4.80 8.64
CA GLN A 92 -0.92 -5.10 7.81
C GLN A 92 -0.46 -3.87 7.05
N MET A 93 -1.39 -3.06 6.52
CA MET A 93 -1.02 -1.84 5.81
C MET A 93 -0.39 -0.80 6.74
N ASN A 94 -0.92 -0.64 7.95
CA ASN A 94 -0.34 0.23 8.97
C ASN A 94 1.05 -0.25 9.40
N SER A 95 1.26 -1.56 9.53
CA SER A 95 2.56 -2.15 9.83
C SER A 95 3.59 -1.85 8.73
N MET A 96 3.22 -2.03 7.46
CA MET A 96 4.07 -1.70 6.32
C MET A 96 4.42 -0.20 6.26
N ALA A 97 3.44 0.67 6.55
CA ALA A 97 3.66 2.11 6.59
C ALA A 97 4.70 2.48 7.67
N ARG A 98 4.57 1.93 8.88
CA ARG A 98 5.53 2.17 9.98
C ARG A 98 6.94 1.67 9.67
N ARG A 99 7.05 0.51 9.02
CA ARG A 99 8.35 -0.12 8.70
C ARG A 99 9.09 0.61 7.58
N HIS A 100 8.38 0.96 6.51
CA HIS A 100 8.99 1.52 5.30
C HIS A 100 9.05 3.06 5.32
N PHE A 101 8.30 3.72 6.20
CA PHE A 101 8.29 5.18 6.38
C PHE A 101 8.43 5.60 7.86
N PRO A 102 9.53 5.22 8.55
CA PRO A 102 9.71 5.49 9.97
C PRO A 102 9.73 7.00 10.31
N ASP A 103 10.21 7.83 9.38
CA ASP A 103 10.34 9.28 9.56
C ASP A 103 8.99 10.01 9.66
N LEU A 104 7.88 9.37 9.27
CA LEU A 104 6.54 9.93 9.41
C LEU A 104 6.08 10.04 10.87
N ASN A 105 6.67 9.29 11.78
CA ASN A 105 6.35 9.35 13.22
C ASN A 105 7.05 10.52 13.94
N GLN A 106 8.02 11.19 13.30
CA GLN A 106 8.80 12.26 13.93
C GLN A 106 8.24 13.67 13.67
N SER A 107 7.30 13.84 12.74
CA SER A 107 6.59 15.13 12.59
C SER A 107 5.42 15.15 13.58
N LYS A 108 5.56 15.95 14.65
CA LYS A 108 4.47 16.30 15.58
C LYS A 108 3.16 16.50 14.82
N ILE A 109 2.12 15.81 15.27
CA ILE A 109 0.72 16.15 15.00
C ILE A 109 0.42 17.47 15.71
#